data_AF-A0A527CXG5-F1
#
_entry.id   AF-A0A527CXG5-F1
#
_cell.length_a   1.000
_cell.length_b   1.000
_cell.length_c   1.000
_cell.angle_alpha   90.00
_cell.angle_beta   90.00
_cell.angle_gamma   90.00
#
_symmetry.space_group_name_H-M   'P 1'
#
loop_
_entity.id
_entity.type
_entity.pdbx_description
1 polymer ?
#
loop_
_entity_poly.entity_id
_entity_poly.type
_entity_poly.pdbx_seq_one_letter_code
_entity_poly.pdbx_strand_id
1 'polypeptide(L)'
;KRPLPVSIVADTCAFRPAVLAALSEHGLEWRTVFENGNIDATTATVRSDLAVTTWLASTVPADLDILPVDSGLPPLPNFSINLHLPRHGIGPAAQEFACHIRDGLARRPQAA
;
A
#
# COMPACT_ATOMS: atom_id res chain seq x y z
N LYS A 1 -11.79 -8.88 14.52
CA LYS A 1 -11.34 -10.16 15.15
C LYS A 1 -9.99 -9.91 15.83
N ARG A 2 -9.73 -10.51 17.00
CA ARG A 2 -8.41 -10.46 17.66
C ARG A 2 -7.85 -11.89 17.76
N PRO A 3 -6.55 -12.11 17.47
CA PRO A 3 -5.61 -11.15 16.87
C PRO A 3 -6.08 -10.66 15.49
N LEU A 4 -5.74 -9.42 15.14
CA LEU A 4 -6.09 -8.79 13.85
C LEU A 4 -5.47 -9.61 12.70
N PRO A 5 -6.27 -10.20 11.81
CA PRO A 5 -5.74 -10.91 10.65
C PRO A 5 -5.22 -9.89 9.63
N VAL A 6 -3.91 -9.88 9.42
CA VAL A 6 -3.25 -8.95 8.50
C VAL A 6 -2.64 -9.74 7.34
N SER A 7 -2.85 -9.25 6.13
CA SER A 7 -2.18 -9.73 4.91
C SER A 7 -1.19 -8.66 4.48
N ILE A 8 0.11 -8.89 4.70
CA ILE A 8 1.18 -7.98 4.32
C ILE A 8 2.03 -8.65 3.23
N VAL A 9 2.34 -7.88 2.19
CA VAL A 9 3.27 -8.24 1.13
C VAL A 9 4.66 -8.52 1.74
N ALA A 10 5.43 -9.46 1.15
CA ALA A 10 6.69 -10.07 1.59
C ALA A 10 7.63 -9.27 2.52
N ASP A 11 8.60 -9.96 3.13
CA ASP A 11 9.64 -9.35 3.98
C ASP A 11 10.36 -8.14 3.37
N THR A 12 10.40 -8.04 2.03
CA THR A 12 10.99 -6.93 1.28
C THR A 12 10.06 -5.74 1.05
N CYS A 13 8.84 -5.78 1.58
CA CYS A 13 7.85 -4.71 1.44
C CYS A 13 8.29 -3.46 2.21
N ALA A 14 8.42 -2.35 1.49
CA ALA A 14 8.81 -1.06 2.08
C ALA A 14 7.81 -0.54 3.14
N PHE A 15 6.55 -0.98 3.09
CA PHE A 15 5.52 -0.56 4.03
C PHE A 15 5.55 -1.36 5.34
N ARG A 16 6.06 -2.60 5.31
CA ARG A 16 5.96 -3.54 6.44
C ARG A 16 6.54 -2.96 7.74
N PRO A 17 7.74 -2.37 7.79
CA PRO A 17 8.29 -1.84 9.04
C PRO A 17 7.38 -0.79 9.69
N ALA A 18 6.80 0.12 8.89
CA ALA A 18 5.91 1.17 9.38
C ALA A 18 4.60 0.59 9.95
N VAL A 19 4.03 -0.42 9.29
CA VAL A 19 2.79 -1.08 9.73
C VAL A 19 3.04 -1.84 11.03
N LEU A 20 4.13 -2.60 11.11
CA LEU A 20 4.45 -3.38 12.31
C LEU A 20 4.76 -2.46 13.51
N ALA A 21 5.47 -1.36 13.28
CA ALA A 21 5.73 -0.35 14.31
C ALA A 21 4.40 0.23 14.83
N ALA A 22 3.51 0.67 13.94
CA ALA A 22 2.22 1.26 14.31
C ALA A 22 1.35 0.28 15.11
N LEU A 23 1.28 -1.00 14.70
CA LEU A 23 0.54 -2.05 15.42
C LEU A 23 1.13 -2.31 16.80
N SER A 24 2.47 -2.37 16.91
CA SER A 24 3.17 -2.59 18.17
C SER A 24 2.98 -1.43 19.15
N GLU A 25 3.11 -0.18 18.67
CA GLU A 25 2.96 1.03 19.50
C GLU A 25 1.54 1.15 20.08
N HIS A 26 0.53 0.63 19.37
CA HIS A 26 -0.86 0.63 19.81
C HIS A 26 -1.26 -0.66 20.56
N GLY A 27 -0.32 -1.56 20.84
CA GLY A 27 -0.57 -2.80 21.57
C GLY A 27 -1.60 -3.70 20.89
N LEU A 28 -1.67 -3.68 19.55
CA LEU A 28 -2.60 -4.50 18.80
C LEU A 28 -2.00 -5.85 18.48
N GLU A 29 -2.52 -6.89 19.13
CA GLU A 29 -2.28 -8.28 18.74
C GLU A 29 -2.73 -8.52 17.30
N TRP A 30 -1.81 -8.99 16.47
CA TRP A 30 -2.04 -9.26 15.05
C TRP A 30 -1.39 -10.58 14.63
N ARG A 31 -1.86 -11.15 13.52
CA ARG A 31 -1.26 -12.34 12.93
C ARG A 31 -1.24 -12.22 11.41
N THR A 32 -0.20 -12.78 10.80
CA THR A 32 -0.13 -12.92 9.34
C THR A 32 -1.11 -14.01 8.87
N VAL A 33 -1.91 -13.70 7.85
CA VAL A 33 -2.72 -14.71 7.12
C VAL A 33 -1.98 -15.20 5.87
N PHE A 34 -1.21 -14.33 5.23
CA PHE A 34 -0.49 -14.59 3.99
C PHE A 34 0.74 -13.67 3.90
N GLU A 35 1.87 -14.20 3.45
CA GLU A 35 3.19 -13.54 3.41
C GLU A 35 3.99 -14.06 2.20
N ASN A 36 3.66 -13.58 0.99
CA ASN A 36 4.24 -14.14 -0.24
C ASN A 36 4.69 -13.08 -1.25
N GLY A 37 4.51 -11.80 -0.94
CA GLY A 37 4.90 -10.73 -1.87
C GLY A 37 3.99 -10.54 -3.07
N ASN A 38 2.96 -11.37 -3.24
CA ASN A 38 2.05 -11.29 -4.38
C ASN A 38 0.83 -10.43 -4.06
N ILE A 39 0.71 -9.28 -4.73
CA ILE A 39 -0.40 -8.34 -4.57
C ILE A 39 -1.76 -8.95 -4.94
N ASP A 40 -1.81 -9.85 -5.93
CA ASP A 40 -3.06 -10.49 -6.36
C ASP A 40 -3.59 -11.44 -5.28
N ALA A 41 -2.69 -12.18 -4.63
CA ALA A 41 -3.05 -13.09 -3.55
C ALA A 41 -3.46 -12.32 -2.28
N THR A 42 -2.77 -11.21 -1.96
CA THR A 42 -3.24 -10.28 -0.91
C THR A 42 -4.62 -9.75 -1.25
N THR A 43 -4.85 -9.31 -2.49
CA THR A 43 -6.15 -8.79 -2.95
C THR A 43 -7.25 -9.84 -2.83
N ALA A 44 -7.00 -11.07 -3.26
CA ALA A 44 -7.96 -12.17 -3.13
C ALA A 44 -8.28 -12.50 -1.67
N THR A 45 -7.29 -12.45 -0.77
CA THR A 45 -7.46 -12.68 0.66
C THR A 45 -8.38 -11.62 1.29
N VAL A 46 -8.19 -10.35 0.92
CA VAL A 46 -8.99 -9.22 1.43
C VAL A 46 -10.41 -9.28 0.86
N ARG A 47 -10.56 -9.53 -0.45
CA ARG A 47 -11.88 -9.74 -1.10
C ARG A 47 -12.69 -10.89 -0.49
N SER A 48 -12.01 -11.88 0.10
CA SER A 48 -12.64 -13.01 0.77
C SER A 48 -12.92 -12.77 2.27
N ASP A 49 -12.72 -11.54 2.75
CA ASP A 49 -12.88 -11.15 4.18
C ASP A 49 -12.04 -11.99 5.15
N LEU A 50 -10.88 -12.49 4.69
CA LEU A 50 -9.99 -13.31 5.50
C LEU A 50 -8.98 -12.48 6.30
N ALA A 51 -8.64 -11.28 5.81
CA ALA A 51 -7.67 -10.37 6.40
C ALA A 51 -7.88 -8.91 5.97
N VAL A 52 -7.31 -7.98 6.73
CA VAL A 52 -7.12 -6.59 6.30
C VAL A 52 -5.70 -6.42 5.72
N THR A 53 -5.49 -5.39 4.90
CA THR A 53 -4.16 -5.06 4.36
C THR A 53 -3.91 -3.55 4.41
N THR A 54 -2.69 -3.16 4.05
CA THR A 54 -2.27 -1.76 3.95
C THR A 54 -1.81 -1.47 2.54
N TRP A 55 -2.44 -0.49 1.89
CA TRP A 55 -2.08 -0.01 0.56
C TRP A 55 -2.02 1.51 0.54
N LEU A 56 -1.39 2.05 -0.50
CA LEU A 56 -1.57 3.47 -0.82
C LEU A 56 -3.04 3.68 -1.17
N ALA A 57 -3.67 4.72 -0.63
CA ALA A 57 -5.08 5.00 -0.89
C ALA A 57 -5.39 4.99 -2.40
N SER A 58 -4.52 5.60 -3.21
CA SER A 58 -4.64 5.65 -4.68
C SER A 58 -4.51 4.30 -5.41
N THR A 59 -4.13 3.23 -4.72
CA THR A 59 -3.98 1.87 -5.29
C THR A 59 -5.00 0.88 -4.74
N VAL A 60 -5.93 1.34 -3.89
CA VAL A 60 -7.03 0.50 -3.40
C VAL A 60 -7.98 0.22 -4.57
N PRO A 61 -8.28 -1.06 -4.89
CA PRO A 61 -9.28 -1.42 -5.86
C PRO A 61 -10.65 -0.85 -5.48
N ALA A 62 -11.43 -0.40 -6.47
CA ALA A 62 -12.72 0.27 -6.24
C ALA A 62 -13.79 -0.66 -5.61
N ASP A 63 -13.56 -1.97 -5.58
CA ASP A 63 -14.43 -2.97 -4.97
C ASP A 63 -14.04 -3.30 -3.52
N LEU A 64 -13.08 -2.57 -2.94
CA LEU A 64 -12.66 -2.72 -1.55
C LEU A 64 -12.81 -1.39 -0.79
N ASP A 65 -13.18 -1.50 0.48
CA ASP A 65 -13.36 -0.34 1.35
C ASP A 65 -12.07 0.00 2.10
N ILE A 66 -11.79 1.30 2.23
CA ILE A 66 -10.77 1.81 3.14
C ILE A 66 -11.38 1.90 4.53
N LEU A 67 -10.73 1.25 5.50
CA LEU A 67 -11.20 1.26 6.89
C LEU A 67 -11.11 2.68 7.48
N PRO A 68 -12.20 3.20 8.09
CA PRO A 68 -12.23 4.56 8.62
C PRO A 68 -11.35 4.70 9.87
N VAL A 69 -11.04 5.96 10.24
CA VAL A 69 -10.15 6.28 11.38
C VAL A 69 -10.69 5.77 12.71
N ASP A 70 -12.01 5.66 12.86
CA ASP A 70 -12.69 5.16 14.07
C ASP A 70 -12.76 3.62 14.15
N SER A 71 -12.15 2.90 13.20
CA SER A 71 -12.06 1.42 13.21
C SER A 71 -11.17 0.84 14.32
N GLY A 72 -10.53 1.71 15.13
CA GLY A 72 -9.62 1.30 16.20
C GLY A 72 -8.26 0.80 15.68
N LEU A 73 -7.93 1.10 14.43
CA LEU A 73 -6.63 0.83 13.81
C LEU A 73 -5.72 2.06 13.92
N PRO A 74 -4.40 1.87 14.04
CA PRO A 74 -3.47 2.98 14.16
C PRO A 74 -3.37 3.75 12.84
N PRO A 75 -3.13 5.07 12.89
CA PRO A 75 -2.79 5.82 11.70
C PRO A 75 -1.46 5.32 11.12
N LEU A 76 -1.35 5.34 9.79
CA LEU A 76 -0.13 4.99 9.07
C LEU A 76 0.52 6.24 8.47
N PRO A 77 1.85 6.28 8.32
CA PRO A 77 2.52 7.42 7.72
C PRO A 77 2.18 7.55 6.24
N ASN A 78 2.28 8.77 5.72
CA ASN A 78 2.16 9.02 4.29
C ASN A 78 3.38 8.46 3.54
N PHE A 79 3.12 7.82 2.40
CA PHE A 79 4.15 7.37 1.46
C PHE A 79 4.00 8.11 0.13
N SER A 80 5.13 8.32 -0.54
CA SER A 80 5.18 8.98 -1.85
C SER A 80 5.69 8.01 -2.93
N ILE A 81 5.05 8.04 -4.09
CA ILE A 81 5.56 7.36 -5.29
C ILE A 81 6.59 8.29 -5.95
N ASN A 82 7.81 7.79 -6.12
CA ASN A 82 8.92 8.56 -6.69
C ASN A 82 9.31 8.00 -8.06
N LEU A 83 9.53 8.88 -9.04
CA LEU A 83 10.07 8.54 -10.34
C LEU A 83 11.57 8.85 -10.37
N HIS A 84 12.40 7.81 -10.40
CA HIS A 84 13.85 7.95 -10.48
C HIS A 84 14.30 7.99 -11.93
N LEU A 85 15.11 9.00 -12.26
CA LEU A 85 15.71 9.18 -13.57
C LEU A 85 17.24 9.11 -13.46
N PRO A 86 17.95 8.67 -14.51
CA PRO A 86 19.40 8.79 -14.57
C PRO A 86 19.84 10.25 -14.36
N ARG A 87 20.93 10.45 -13.62
CA ARG A 87 21.47 11.81 -13.38
C ARG A 87 21.97 12.50 -14.65
N HIS A 88 22.35 11.72 -15.65
CA HIS A 88 22.89 12.20 -16.94
C HIS A 88 22.41 11.29 -18.07
N GLY A 89 22.43 11.81 -19.31
CA GLY A 89 22.20 11.00 -20.51
C GLY A 89 20.74 10.57 -20.75
N ILE A 90 19.75 11.29 -20.19
CA ILE A 90 18.35 11.04 -20.51
C ILE A 90 18.04 11.58 -21.93
N GLY A 91 17.63 10.69 -22.82
CA GLY A 91 17.20 11.07 -24.17
C GLY A 91 15.84 11.76 -24.17
N PRO A 92 15.52 12.58 -25.19
CA PRO A 92 14.24 13.31 -25.26
C PRO A 92 13.00 12.42 -25.09
N ALA A 93 13.00 11.21 -25.68
CA ALA A 93 11.88 10.28 -25.55
C ALA A 93 11.67 9.79 -24.11
N ALA A 94 12.75 9.54 -23.35
CA ALA A 94 12.65 9.13 -21.96
C ALA A 94 12.18 10.28 -21.06
N GLN A 95 12.55 11.52 -21.38
CA GLN A 95 12.09 12.71 -20.67
C GLN A 95 10.58 12.94 -20.90
N GLU A 96 10.12 12.85 -22.14
CA GLU A 96 8.69 12.94 -22.46
C GLU A 96 7.88 11.82 -21.80
N PHE A 97 8.41 10.60 -21.80
CA PHE A 97 7.77 9.50 -21.08
C PHE A 97 7.70 9.75 -19.57
N ALA A 98 8.76 10.31 -18.96
CA ALA A 98 8.75 10.68 -17.56
C ALA A 98 7.69 11.74 -17.24
N CYS A 99 7.51 12.75 -18.11
CA CYS A 99 6.43 13.72 -17.99
C CYS A 99 5.06 13.03 -18.08
N HIS A 100 4.86 12.17 -19.08
CA HIS A 100 3.62 11.42 -19.25
C HIS A 100 3.25 10.55 -18.03
N ILE A 101 4.23 9.88 -17.41
CA ILE A 101 4.00 9.09 -16.18
C ILE A 101 3.57 9.98 -15.01
N ARG A 102 4.27 11.11 -14.79
CA ARG A 102 3.92 12.04 -13.70
C ARG A 102 2.50 12.57 -13.86
N ASP A 103 2.17 12.99 -15.07
CA ASP A 103 0.85 13.47 -15.44
C ASP A 103 -0.23 12.39 -15.24
N GLY A 104 0.06 11.15 -15.62
CA GLY A 104 -0.85 10.02 -15.43
C GLY A 104 -1.12 9.70 -13.95
N LEU A 105 -0.08 9.75 -13.12
CA LEU A 105 -0.20 9.53 -11.67
C LEU A 105 -0.92 10.68 -10.96
N ALA A 106 -0.72 11.93 -11.40
CA ALA A 106 -1.41 13.10 -10.84
C ALA A 106 -2.92 13.13 -11.19
N ARG A 107 -3.32 12.54 -12.32
CA ARG A 107 -4.72 12.48 -12.77
C ARG A 107 -5.56 11.39 -12.12
N ARG A 108 -4.97 10.42 -11.41
CA ARG A 108 -5.74 9.38 -10.73
C ARG A 108 -6.57 10.03 -9.62
N PRO A 109 -7.90 9.82 -9.56
CA PRO A 109 -8.69 10.30 -8.44
C PRO A 109 -8.11 9.77 -7.14
N GLN A 110 -8.04 10.64 -6.15
CA GLN A 110 -7.85 10.26 -4.76
C GLN A 110 -8.95 9.24 -4.43
N ALA A 111 -8.59 8.06 -3.91
CA ALA A 111 -9.60 7.13 -3.42
C ALA A 111 -10.46 7.88 -2.39
N ALA A 112 -11.77 7.80 -2.61
CA ALA A 112 -12.79 8.46 -1.80
C ALA A 112 -12.79 7.94 -0.36
#